data_AF-A0A1K0GC68-F1
#
_entry.id   AF-A0A1K0GC68-F1
#
_cell.length_a   1.000
_cell.length_b   1.000
_cell.length_c   1.000
_cell.angle_alpha   90.00
_cell.angle_beta   90.00
_cell.angle_gamma   90.00
#
_symmetry.space_group_name_H-M   'P 1'
#
loop_
_entity.id
_entity.type
_entity.pdbx_description
1 polymer ?
#
loop_
_entity_poly.entity_id
_entity_poly.type
_entity_poly.pdbx_seq_one_letter_code
_entity_poly.pdbx_strand_id
1 'polypeptide(L)'
;MKARQDEVQRRSRGLGWMSLGLGVAQLAAPETVRRISGVDDSLTSRAVVPLVGARELVHAAGLLTSRRKSVWAWTRVAGDAMDLTALGMALAHRGGRRRRRLVGVTGAVVAITVLDLLTAVQATRTREIGSVPALRRSRKGGSMELTATTTIRKPASEVYAFWRDLENLPTFMAHLEQVRATGDRTSHWSAGAPFGTNVEWDAEIIDEAPGERIAWRSTGHADVPNSGTVRFVPAPDGVSTEVHVVLVYDIPGGAVGKAVAKYFGEEPHQQLDDDLRRLKQVLETGEVVRSDGAPWGKRARKEFPQRPAQPLSDAELAKGADA
;
A
#
# COMPACT_ATOMS: atom_id res chain seq x y z
N MET A 1 7.30 -13.92 13.58
CA MET A 1 6.67 -13.56 12.27
C MET A 1 6.36 -14.78 11.40
N LYS A 2 7.31 -15.69 11.16
CA LYS A 2 7.15 -16.88 10.30
C LYS A 2 5.92 -17.75 10.63
N ALA A 3 5.71 -18.08 11.91
CA ALA A 3 4.54 -18.85 12.36
C ALA A 3 3.17 -18.20 12.05
N ARG A 4 3.07 -16.86 12.11
CA ARG A 4 1.82 -16.15 11.78
C ARG A 4 1.58 -16.09 10.26
N GLN A 5 2.65 -15.99 9.46
CA GLN A 5 2.52 -16.04 8.00
C GLN A 5 2.18 -17.45 7.50
N ASP A 6 2.77 -18.48 8.11
CA ASP A 6 2.44 -19.88 7.84
C ASP A 6 0.98 -20.20 8.18
N GLU A 7 0.44 -19.61 9.25
CA GLU A 7 -0.96 -19.76 9.65
C GLU A 7 -1.92 -19.08 8.66
N VAL A 8 -1.63 -17.85 8.24
CA VAL A 8 -2.40 -17.15 7.20
C VAL A 8 -2.35 -17.94 5.88
N GLN A 9 -1.19 -18.47 5.51
CA GLN A 9 -1.01 -19.22 4.28
C GLN A 9 -1.74 -20.57 4.30
N ARG A 10 -1.78 -21.24 5.46
CA ARG A 10 -2.55 -22.48 5.66
C ARG A 10 -4.06 -22.21 5.60
N ARG A 11 -4.52 -21.11 6.22
CA ARG A 11 -5.94 -20.68 6.16
C ARG A 11 -6.36 -20.33 4.74
N SER A 12 -5.57 -19.56 3.99
CA SER A 12 -5.87 -19.21 2.59
C SER A 12 -5.90 -20.43 1.65
N ARG A 13 -5.06 -21.45 1.89
CA ARG A 13 -5.11 -22.72 1.13
C ARG A 13 -6.34 -23.55 1.49
N GLY A 14 -6.72 -23.60 2.77
CA GLY A 14 -7.95 -24.25 3.22
C GLY A 14 -9.20 -23.62 2.60
N LEU A 15 -9.25 -22.28 2.55
CA LEU A 15 -10.32 -21.54 1.87
C LEU A 15 -10.36 -21.86 0.37
N GLY A 16 -9.22 -21.86 -0.32
CA GLY A 16 -9.16 -22.22 -1.75
C GLY A 16 -9.70 -23.63 -2.05
N TRP A 17 -9.38 -24.62 -1.21
CA TRP A 17 -9.92 -25.98 -1.35
C TRP A 17 -11.42 -26.07 -1.06
N MET A 18 -11.92 -25.30 -0.10
CA MET A 18 -13.34 -25.23 0.21
C MET A 18 -14.13 -24.60 -0.95
N SER A 19 -13.65 -23.49 -1.52
CA SER A 19 -14.25 -22.86 -2.70
C SER A 19 -14.26 -23.79 -3.91
N LEU A 20 -13.18 -24.55 -4.11
CA LEU A 20 -13.11 -25.56 -5.16
C LEU A 20 -14.20 -26.63 -4.97
N GLY A 21 -14.32 -27.18 -3.76
CA GLY A 21 -15.33 -28.20 -3.45
C GLY A 21 -16.76 -27.69 -3.62
N LEU A 22 -17.05 -26.47 -3.17
CA LEU A 22 -18.37 -25.86 -3.28
C LEU A 22 -18.73 -25.56 -4.74
N GLY A 23 -17.78 -25.02 -5.51
CA GLY A 23 -17.95 -24.74 -6.94
C GLY A 23 -18.19 -26.00 -7.77
N VAL A 24 -17.43 -27.07 -7.49
CA VAL A 24 -17.63 -28.38 -8.13
C VAL A 24 -19.01 -28.94 -7.80
N ALA A 25 -19.45 -28.88 -6.52
CA ALA A 25 -20.75 -29.41 -6.12
C ALA A 25 -21.93 -28.67 -6.80
N GLN A 26 -21.81 -27.34 -6.96
CA GLN A 26 -22.83 -26.50 -7.60
C GLN A 26 -22.92 -26.72 -9.12
N LEU A 27 -21.81 -27.07 -9.78
CA LEU A 27 -21.79 -27.39 -11.22
C LEU A 27 -22.14 -28.85 -11.52
N ALA A 28 -21.67 -29.78 -10.70
CA ALA A 28 -21.86 -31.22 -10.92
C ALA A 28 -23.25 -31.71 -10.46
N ALA A 29 -23.84 -31.07 -9.43
CA ALA A 29 -25.13 -31.46 -8.87
C ALA A 29 -26.05 -30.26 -8.54
N PRO A 30 -26.33 -29.36 -9.50
CA PRO A 30 -27.07 -28.12 -9.25
C PRO A 30 -28.47 -28.35 -8.66
N GLU A 31 -29.18 -29.39 -9.11
CA GLU A 31 -30.53 -29.69 -8.60
C GLU A 31 -30.54 -30.22 -7.16
N THR A 32 -29.52 -30.99 -6.79
CA THR A 32 -29.33 -31.45 -5.41
C THR A 32 -29.05 -30.25 -4.49
N VAL A 33 -28.19 -29.34 -4.92
CA VAL A 33 -27.89 -28.10 -4.17
C VAL A 33 -29.14 -27.22 -4.02
N ARG A 34 -29.90 -27.01 -5.09
CA ARG A 34 -31.18 -26.26 -5.04
C ARG A 34 -32.16 -26.86 -4.03
N ARG A 35 -32.28 -28.18 -3.96
CA ARG A 35 -33.19 -28.89 -3.04
C ARG A 35 -32.76 -28.79 -1.59
N ILE A 36 -31.46 -28.91 -1.33
CA ILE A 36 -30.87 -28.75 0.00
C ILE A 36 -31.08 -27.32 0.50
N SER A 37 -30.79 -26.33 -0.35
CA SER A 37 -30.97 -24.91 -0.04
C SER A 37 -32.43 -24.48 0.00
N GLY A 38 -33.34 -25.33 -0.48
CA GLY A 38 -34.78 -25.08 -0.51
C GLY A 38 -35.18 -23.99 -1.50
N VAL A 39 -34.47 -23.86 -2.63
CA VAL A 39 -34.72 -22.93 -3.75
C VAL A 39 -35.08 -23.63 -5.06
N ASP A 40 -35.44 -24.91 -4.97
CA ASP A 40 -35.74 -25.84 -6.07
C ASP A 40 -37.02 -25.51 -6.87
N ASP A 41 -37.87 -24.65 -6.33
CA ASP A 41 -39.10 -24.14 -6.95
C ASP A 41 -38.90 -22.86 -7.79
N SER A 42 -37.74 -22.21 -7.69
CA SER A 42 -37.46 -20.99 -8.46
C SER A 42 -36.79 -21.32 -9.79
N LEU A 43 -37.23 -20.66 -10.86
CA LEU A 43 -36.61 -20.74 -12.18
C LEU A 43 -35.30 -19.94 -12.23
N THR A 44 -35.24 -18.81 -11.52
CA THR A 44 -34.04 -17.96 -11.42
C THR A 44 -32.86 -18.72 -10.79
N SER A 45 -33.12 -19.55 -9.78
CA SER A 45 -32.07 -20.37 -9.16
C SER A 45 -31.47 -21.44 -10.10
N ARG A 46 -32.05 -21.69 -11.29
CA ARG A 46 -31.50 -22.65 -12.27
C ARG A 46 -30.27 -22.08 -12.96
N ALA A 47 -30.27 -20.76 -13.16
CA ALA A 47 -29.13 -20.02 -13.69
C ALA A 47 -28.16 -19.59 -12.59
N VAL A 48 -28.68 -19.17 -11.42
CA VAL A 48 -27.85 -18.62 -10.34
C VAL A 48 -26.92 -19.67 -9.71
N VAL A 49 -27.40 -20.89 -9.43
CA VAL A 49 -26.58 -21.90 -8.73
C VAL A 49 -25.33 -22.31 -9.52
N PRO A 50 -25.42 -22.63 -10.84
CA PRO A 50 -24.23 -22.88 -11.65
C PRO A 50 -23.31 -21.67 -11.81
N LEU A 51 -23.87 -20.45 -11.92
CA LEU A 51 -23.08 -19.23 -12.07
C LEU A 51 -22.24 -18.94 -10.82
N VAL A 52 -22.83 -19.12 -9.63
CA VAL A 52 -22.11 -19.06 -8.35
C VAL A 52 -21.03 -20.14 -8.33
N GLY A 53 -21.34 -21.37 -8.77
CA GLY A 53 -20.37 -22.46 -8.84
C GLY A 53 -19.15 -22.16 -9.70
N ALA A 54 -19.36 -21.62 -10.91
CA ALA A 54 -18.28 -21.20 -11.79
C ALA A 54 -17.42 -20.08 -11.16
N ARG A 55 -18.06 -19.12 -10.48
CA ARG A 55 -17.38 -18.04 -9.77
C ARG A 55 -16.52 -18.55 -8.62
N GLU A 56 -17.02 -19.52 -7.84
CA GLU A 56 -16.25 -20.14 -6.75
C GLU A 56 -15.00 -20.88 -7.26
N LEU A 57 -15.06 -21.49 -8.45
CA LEU A 57 -13.88 -22.08 -9.10
C LEU A 57 -12.84 -21.03 -9.52
N VAL A 58 -13.28 -19.89 -10.05
CA VAL A 58 -12.38 -18.77 -10.41
C VAL A 58 -11.69 -18.22 -9.16
N HIS A 59 -12.42 -18.04 -8.06
CA HIS A 59 -11.84 -17.62 -6.79
C HIS A 59 -10.85 -18.67 -6.23
N ALA A 60 -11.17 -19.96 -6.33
CA ALA A 60 -10.28 -21.04 -5.91
C ALA A 60 -8.96 -21.05 -6.70
N ALA A 61 -9.05 -20.94 -8.03
CA ALA A 61 -7.89 -20.85 -8.90
C ALA A 61 -7.04 -19.62 -8.57
N GLY A 62 -7.66 -18.46 -8.38
CA GLY A 62 -6.99 -17.22 -7.99
C GLY A 62 -6.24 -17.33 -6.66
N LEU A 63 -6.86 -17.90 -5.62
CA LEU A 63 -6.24 -18.07 -4.30
C LEU A 63 -5.11 -19.11 -4.28
N LEU A 64 -5.23 -20.18 -5.07
CA LEU A 64 -4.25 -21.28 -5.10
C LEU A 64 -3.04 -20.96 -5.99
N THR A 65 -3.22 -20.19 -7.07
CA THR A 65 -2.19 -19.96 -8.09
C THR A 65 -1.61 -18.55 -8.09
N SER A 66 -2.35 -17.52 -7.64
CA SER A 66 -1.90 -16.15 -7.76
C SER A 66 -0.88 -15.75 -6.68
N ARG A 67 0.10 -14.94 -7.09
CA ARG A 67 1.02 -14.24 -6.18
C ARG A 67 0.33 -13.11 -5.39
N ARG A 68 -0.82 -12.60 -5.86
CA ARG A 68 -1.57 -11.47 -5.25
C ARG A 68 -2.77 -11.96 -4.42
N LYS A 69 -2.53 -12.84 -3.44
CA LYS A 69 -3.59 -13.52 -2.66
C LYS A 69 -4.54 -12.57 -1.93
N SER A 70 -4.11 -11.36 -1.56
CA SER A 70 -4.95 -10.35 -0.89
C SER A 70 -6.06 -9.80 -1.77
N VAL A 71 -5.80 -9.61 -3.08
CA VAL A 71 -6.82 -9.14 -4.03
C VAL A 71 -7.91 -10.20 -4.20
N TRP A 72 -7.49 -11.46 -4.33
CA TRP A 72 -8.40 -12.61 -4.44
C TRP A 72 -9.18 -12.92 -3.16
N ALA A 73 -8.68 -12.51 -1.99
CA ALA A 73 -9.45 -12.56 -0.75
C ALA A 73 -10.60 -11.53 -0.73
N TRP A 74 -10.36 -10.30 -1.24
CA TRP A 74 -11.41 -9.28 -1.35
C TRP A 74 -12.49 -9.62 -2.37
N THR A 75 -12.15 -10.30 -3.48
CA THR A 75 -13.15 -10.75 -4.45
C THR A 75 -14.11 -11.79 -3.85
N ARG A 76 -13.67 -12.58 -2.86
CA ARG A 76 -14.55 -13.50 -2.11
C ARG A 76 -15.55 -12.75 -1.23
N VAL A 77 -15.10 -11.74 -0.47
CA VAL A 77 -15.98 -10.90 0.34
C VAL A 77 -17.05 -10.23 -0.52
N ALA A 78 -16.67 -9.73 -1.71
CA ALA A 78 -17.62 -9.17 -2.67
C ALA A 78 -18.60 -10.23 -3.21
N GLY A 79 -18.10 -11.44 -3.50
CA GLY A 79 -18.95 -12.56 -3.94
C GLY A 79 -19.98 -12.98 -2.90
N ASP A 80 -19.56 -13.07 -1.64
CA ASP A 80 -20.40 -13.40 -0.50
C ASP A 80 -21.50 -12.35 -0.26
N ALA A 81 -21.18 -11.06 -0.45
CA ALA A 81 -22.17 -9.99 -0.39
C ALA A 81 -23.28 -10.18 -1.45
N MET A 82 -22.92 -10.62 -2.66
CA MET A 82 -23.90 -10.95 -3.71
C MET A 82 -24.76 -12.17 -3.31
N ASP A 83 -24.14 -13.19 -2.75
CA ASP A 83 -24.83 -14.42 -2.34
C ASP A 83 -25.80 -14.16 -1.19
N LEU A 84 -25.39 -13.37 -0.19
CA LEU A 84 -26.25 -12.94 0.91
C LEU A 84 -27.41 -12.08 0.42
N THR A 85 -27.20 -11.24 -0.60
CA THR A 85 -28.27 -10.46 -1.23
C THR A 85 -29.28 -11.38 -1.94
N ALA A 86 -28.80 -12.36 -2.71
CA ALA A 86 -29.66 -13.34 -3.39
C ALA A 86 -30.44 -14.21 -2.39
N LEU A 87 -29.79 -14.66 -1.32
CA LEU A 87 -30.41 -15.43 -0.25
C LEU A 87 -31.42 -14.59 0.55
N GLY A 88 -31.11 -13.32 0.81
CA GLY A 88 -32.02 -12.37 1.48
C GLY A 88 -33.30 -12.13 0.68
N MET A 89 -33.17 -11.91 -0.64
CA MET A 89 -34.32 -11.81 -1.55
C MET A 89 -35.13 -13.12 -1.58
N ALA A 90 -34.46 -14.27 -1.62
CA ALA A 90 -35.14 -15.57 -1.58
C ALA A 90 -35.84 -15.83 -0.22
N LEU A 91 -35.33 -15.28 0.88
CA LEU A 91 -35.89 -15.42 2.21
C LEU A 91 -37.15 -14.57 2.41
N ALA A 92 -37.20 -13.39 1.78
CA ALA A 92 -38.33 -12.47 1.83
C ALA A 92 -39.64 -13.08 1.30
N HIS A 93 -39.56 -14.16 0.50
CA HIS A 93 -40.72 -14.78 -0.16
C HIS A 93 -40.94 -16.24 0.23
N ARG A 94 -40.39 -16.69 1.38
CA ARG A 94 -40.46 -18.11 1.79
C ARG A 94 -41.00 -18.33 3.19
N GLY A 95 -41.83 -19.36 3.33
CA GLY A 95 -42.38 -19.85 4.61
C GLY A 95 -41.99 -21.30 4.93
N GLY A 96 -42.32 -21.74 6.15
CA GLY A 96 -42.28 -23.16 6.56
C GLY A 96 -40.90 -23.82 6.49
N ARG A 97 -40.86 -25.11 6.05
CA ARG A 97 -39.63 -25.92 6.00
C ARG A 97 -38.58 -25.35 5.03
N ARG A 98 -39.00 -24.73 3.92
CA ARG A 98 -38.10 -24.11 2.94
C ARG A 98 -37.39 -22.89 3.54
N ARG A 99 -38.12 -22.05 4.29
CA ARG A 99 -37.52 -20.94 5.04
C ARG A 99 -36.46 -21.43 6.03
N ARG A 100 -36.72 -22.50 6.80
CA ARG A 100 -35.74 -23.05 7.76
C ARG A 100 -34.46 -23.55 7.09
N ARG A 101 -34.56 -24.24 5.95
CA ARG A 101 -33.38 -24.66 5.17
C ARG A 101 -32.59 -23.46 4.65
N LEU A 102 -33.29 -22.47 4.09
CA LEU A 102 -32.66 -21.27 3.57
C LEU A 102 -31.98 -20.44 4.66
N VAL A 103 -32.59 -20.31 5.85
CA VAL A 103 -31.96 -19.69 7.03
C VAL A 103 -30.67 -20.42 7.43
N GLY A 104 -30.69 -21.77 7.40
CA GLY A 104 -29.49 -22.56 7.67
C GLY A 104 -28.36 -22.29 6.66
N VAL A 105 -28.70 -22.24 5.37
CA VAL A 105 -27.73 -21.91 4.30
C VAL A 105 -27.23 -20.48 4.44
N THR A 106 -28.11 -19.50 4.69
CA THR A 106 -27.71 -18.11 4.95
C THR A 106 -26.78 -18.00 6.15
N GLY A 107 -27.05 -18.73 7.24
CA GLY A 107 -26.16 -18.77 8.42
C GLY A 107 -24.78 -19.32 8.09
N ALA A 108 -24.71 -20.39 7.29
CA ALA A 108 -23.44 -20.94 6.81
C ALA A 108 -22.68 -19.95 5.92
N VAL A 109 -23.37 -19.27 5.00
CA VAL A 109 -22.77 -18.22 4.15
C VAL A 109 -22.26 -17.07 5.01
N VAL A 110 -23.03 -16.54 5.96
CA VAL A 110 -22.58 -15.48 6.88
C VAL A 110 -21.32 -15.89 7.64
N ALA A 111 -21.25 -17.13 8.13
CA ALA A 111 -20.06 -17.63 8.83
C ALA A 111 -18.83 -17.67 7.91
N ILE A 112 -19.01 -18.09 6.65
CA ILE A 112 -17.96 -18.06 5.62
C ILE A 112 -17.57 -16.61 5.32
N THR A 113 -18.52 -15.70 5.19
CA THR A 113 -18.28 -14.27 4.94
C THR A 113 -17.50 -13.62 6.07
N VAL A 114 -17.78 -13.97 7.32
CA VAL A 114 -16.99 -13.51 8.46
C VAL A 114 -15.55 -14.04 8.34
N LEU A 115 -15.35 -15.31 7.98
CA LEU A 115 -14.03 -15.88 7.80
C LEU A 115 -13.28 -15.24 6.61
N ASP A 116 -13.95 -15.02 5.48
CA ASP A 116 -13.41 -14.36 4.30
C ASP A 116 -13.09 -12.89 4.59
N LEU A 117 -13.94 -12.18 5.33
CA LEU A 117 -13.67 -10.82 5.79
C LEU A 117 -12.49 -10.78 6.77
N LEU A 118 -12.43 -11.69 7.73
CA LEU A 118 -11.31 -11.80 8.67
C LEU A 118 -10.01 -12.11 7.93
N THR A 119 -10.02 -13.00 6.94
CA THR A 119 -8.83 -13.31 6.14
C THR A 119 -8.47 -12.20 5.17
N ALA A 120 -9.42 -11.51 4.56
CA ALA A 120 -9.17 -10.34 3.71
C ALA A 120 -8.60 -9.17 4.52
N VAL A 121 -9.20 -8.87 5.68
CA VAL A 121 -8.73 -7.87 6.64
C VAL A 121 -7.38 -8.26 7.23
N GLN A 122 -7.16 -9.53 7.58
CA GLN A 122 -5.85 -9.99 8.03
C GLN A 122 -4.82 -9.94 6.89
N ALA A 123 -5.17 -10.27 5.65
CA ALA A 123 -4.24 -10.18 4.52
C ALA A 123 -3.91 -8.73 4.14
N THR A 124 -4.87 -7.81 4.28
CA THR A 124 -4.61 -6.36 4.17
C THR A 124 -3.79 -5.86 5.36
N ARG A 125 -4.10 -6.28 6.59
CA ARG A 125 -3.30 -5.98 7.78
C ARG A 125 -1.93 -6.63 7.79
N THR A 126 -1.73 -7.76 7.13
CA THR A 126 -0.40 -8.39 6.99
C THR A 126 0.41 -7.66 5.91
N ARG A 127 -0.27 -6.97 4.99
CA ARG A 127 0.31 -5.91 4.17
C ARG A 127 0.60 -4.66 5.02
N GLU A 128 -0.25 -4.33 5.99
CA GLU A 128 -0.03 -3.27 6.99
C GLU A 128 0.93 -3.66 8.14
N ILE A 129 1.44 -4.90 8.23
CA ILE A 129 2.57 -5.22 9.14
C ILE A 129 3.90 -4.68 8.54
N GLY A 130 3.84 -4.03 7.38
CA GLY A 130 4.85 -3.11 6.88
C GLY A 130 4.53 -1.62 7.11
N SER A 131 3.40 -1.25 7.71
CA SER A 131 3.09 0.11 8.12
C SER A 131 2.99 0.18 9.65
N VAL A 132 3.64 1.19 10.22
CA VAL A 132 3.65 1.49 11.65
C VAL A 132 2.21 1.50 12.18
N PRO A 133 1.91 0.97 13.39
CA PRO A 133 0.57 1.10 13.96
C PRO A 133 0.20 2.58 14.05
N ALA A 134 -0.74 3.01 13.23
CA ALA A 134 -1.33 4.34 13.32
C ALA A 134 -2.01 4.44 14.69
N LEU A 135 -1.36 5.16 15.60
CA LEU A 135 -2.00 5.77 16.76
C LEU A 135 -3.06 6.73 16.22
N ARG A 136 -4.27 6.20 15.98
CA ARG A 136 -5.48 7.01 15.77
C ARG A 136 -5.80 7.78 17.05
N ARG A 137 -5.04 8.83 17.32
CA ARG A 137 -5.56 10.00 18.03
C ARG A 137 -5.93 11.02 16.98
N SER A 138 -7.23 11.23 16.84
CA SER A 138 -7.83 12.33 16.12
C SER A 138 -7.19 13.66 16.56
N ARG A 139 -6.18 14.12 15.83
CA ARG A 139 -5.79 15.54 15.77
C ARG A 139 -6.38 16.08 14.47
N LYS A 140 -6.82 17.33 14.53
CA LYS A 140 -7.64 18.05 13.54
C LYS A 140 -6.88 18.38 12.23
N GLY A 141 -6.13 17.43 11.69
CA GLY A 141 -5.30 17.51 10.49
C GLY A 141 -5.44 16.26 9.61
N GLY A 142 -5.04 16.35 8.34
CA GLY A 142 -5.10 15.23 7.39
C GLY A 142 -3.88 14.30 7.54
N SER A 143 -4.05 13.02 7.24
CA SER A 143 -2.92 12.07 7.12
C SER A 143 -2.67 11.80 5.65
N MET A 144 -1.39 11.80 5.25
CA MET A 144 -0.95 11.56 3.87
C MET A 144 -0.04 10.34 3.84
N GLU A 145 -0.40 9.34 3.05
CA GLU A 145 0.38 8.11 2.86
C GLU A 145 0.97 8.09 1.45
N LEU A 146 2.29 7.97 1.34
CA LEU A 146 3.03 7.82 0.10
C LEU A 146 3.59 6.41 0.00
N THR A 147 3.44 5.78 -1.15
CA THR A 147 4.02 4.47 -1.43
C THR A 147 4.72 4.50 -2.77
N ALA A 148 5.90 3.89 -2.84
CA ALA A 148 6.67 3.72 -4.07
C ALA A 148 7.48 2.41 -4.04
N THR A 149 7.82 1.90 -5.23
CA THR A 149 8.63 0.71 -5.39
C THR A 149 9.63 0.88 -6.52
N THR A 150 10.85 0.40 -6.33
CA THR A 150 11.86 0.31 -7.40
C THR A 150 12.63 -1.01 -7.30
N THR A 151 13.20 -1.47 -8.41
CA THR A 151 14.09 -2.65 -8.42
C THR A 151 15.52 -2.18 -8.68
N ILE A 152 16.44 -2.54 -7.80
CA ILE A 152 17.85 -2.17 -7.84
C ILE A 152 18.68 -3.43 -8.03
N ARG A 153 19.56 -3.46 -9.03
CA ARG A 153 20.46 -4.58 -9.36
C ARG A 153 21.64 -4.64 -8.41
N LYS A 154 21.34 -4.85 -7.13
CA LYS A 154 22.27 -5.04 -6.02
C LYS A 154 21.68 -6.04 -5.01
N PRO A 155 22.51 -6.79 -4.27
CA PRO A 155 22.05 -7.65 -3.19
C PRO A 155 21.32 -6.88 -2.09
N ALA A 156 20.32 -7.50 -1.46
CA ALA A 156 19.48 -6.83 -0.47
C ALA A 156 20.27 -6.33 0.74
N SER A 157 21.34 -7.02 1.12
CA SER A 157 22.25 -6.60 2.20
C SER A 157 22.98 -5.30 1.88
N GLU A 158 23.37 -5.06 0.63
CA GLU A 158 24.07 -3.84 0.20
C GLU A 158 23.11 -2.66 0.17
N VAL A 159 21.92 -2.84 -0.43
CA VAL A 159 20.87 -1.82 -0.47
C VAL A 159 20.42 -1.46 0.95
N TYR A 160 20.26 -2.47 1.81
CA TYR A 160 19.96 -2.28 3.23
C TYR A 160 21.04 -1.47 3.94
N ALA A 161 22.31 -1.85 3.80
CA ALA A 161 23.41 -1.18 4.48
C ALA A 161 23.51 0.30 4.08
N PHE A 162 23.35 0.59 2.77
CA PHE A 162 23.33 1.95 2.26
C PHE A 162 22.19 2.77 2.86
N TRP A 163 20.97 2.22 2.94
CA TRP A 163 19.84 2.91 3.55
C TRP A 163 19.99 3.07 5.06
N ARG A 164 20.51 2.05 5.75
CA ARG A 164 20.66 2.00 7.20
C ARG A 164 21.61 3.07 7.72
N ASP A 165 22.59 3.43 6.90
CA ASP A 165 23.38 4.64 7.07
C ASP A 165 22.54 5.85 6.63
N LEU A 166 21.76 6.37 7.57
CA LEU A 166 20.74 7.39 7.32
C LEU A 166 21.33 8.71 6.77
N GLU A 167 22.63 8.94 6.96
CA GLU A 167 23.31 10.12 6.41
C GLU A 167 23.42 10.08 4.88
N ASN A 168 23.18 8.91 4.26
CA ASN A 168 23.05 8.77 2.81
C ASN A 168 21.71 9.27 2.27
N LEU A 169 20.66 9.41 3.08
CA LEU A 169 19.32 9.75 2.59
C LEU A 169 19.28 11.07 1.80
N PRO A 170 19.92 12.18 2.22
CA PRO A 170 19.95 13.43 1.46
C PRO A 170 20.63 13.33 0.08
N THR A 171 21.38 12.26 -0.20
CA THR A 171 22.01 12.06 -1.51
C THR A 171 21.00 11.72 -2.61
N PHE A 172 19.86 11.14 -2.24
CA PHE A 172 18.81 10.72 -3.18
C PHE A 172 17.41 11.26 -2.83
N MET A 173 17.14 11.61 -1.57
CA MET A 173 15.90 12.25 -1.13
C MET A 173 16.01 13.77 -1.21
N ALA A 174 15.58 14.36 -2.32
CA ALA A 174 15.84 15.76 -2.63
C ALA A 174 15.16 16.77 -1.68
N HIS A 175 14.16 16.32 -0.93
CA HIS A 175 13.43 17.11 0.06
C HIS A 175 14.16 17.20 1.41
N LEU A 176 15.06 16.25 1.70
CA LEU A 176 15.89 16.27 2.91
C LEU A 176 17.15 17.11 2.67
N GLU A 177 17.43 17.99 3.62
CA GLU A 177 18.65 18.79 3.62
C GLU A 177 19.80 18.04 4.28
N GLN A 178 19.50 17.43 5.43
CA GLN A 178 20.47 16.78 6.27
C GLN A 178 19.77 15.75 7.13
N VAL A 179 20.47 14.63 7.33
CA VAL A 179 20.14 13.63 8.35
C VAL A 179 21.43 13.38 9.12
N ARG A 180 21.38 13.50 10.44
CA ARG A 180 22.51 13.29 11.35
C ARG A 180 22.17 12.18 12.32
N ALA A 181 23.05 11.19 12.46
CA ALA A 181 22.89 10.20 13.53
C ALA A 181 23.12 10.87 14.90
N THR A 182 22.21 10.64 15.86
CA THR A 182 22.35 11.13 17.25
C THR A 182 22.55 9.99 18.25
N GLY A 183 22.45 8.75 17.79
CA GLY A 183 22.68 7.52 18.53
C GLY A 183 22.45 6.29 17.64
N ASP A 184 22.46 5.09 18.20
CA ASP A 184 22.36 3.84 17.43
C ASP A 184 21.06 3.74 16.61
N ARG A 185 19.96 4.23 17.18
CA ARG A 185 18.61 4.17 16.60
C ARG A 185 17.95 5.53 16.49
N THR A 186 18.64 6.60 16.85
CA THR A 186 18.09 7.97 16.88
C THR A 186 18.84 8.86 15.91
N SER A 187 18.11 9.80 15.31
CA SER A 187 18.65 10.69 14.29
C SER A 187 17.91 12.01 14.28
N HIS A 188 18.58 13.07 13.84
CA HIS A 188 18.01 14.40 13.66
C HIS A 188 17.95 14.73 12.16
N TRP A 189 16.78 15.15 11.69
CA TRP A 189 16.47 15.35 10.27
C TRP A 189 16.05 16.80 10.07
N SER A 190 16.49 17.38 8.95
CA SER A 190 16.06 18.69 8.51
C SER A 190 15.63 18.64 7.05
N ALA A 191 14.47 19.21 6.72
CA ALA A 191 13.94 19.32 5.37
C ALA A 191 13.59 20.76 5.03
N GLY A 192 13.64 21.06 3.73
CA GLY A 192 13.18 22.36 3.25
C GLY A 192 11.67 22.47 3.18
N ALA A 193 11.15 23.63 3.55
CA ALA A 193 9.77 24.02 3.33
C ALA A 193 9.70 25.32 2.49
N PRO A 194 8.52 25.70 1.95
CA PRO A 194 8.36 26.93 1.19
C PRO A 194 8.79 28.17 1.98
N PHE A 195 9.15 29.23 1.28
CA PHE A 195 9.58 30.52 1.84
C PHE A 195 10.89 30.49 2.64
N GLY A 196 11.75 29.49 2.41
CA GLY A 196 13.06 29.40 3.09
C GLY A 196 12.95 28.94 4.55
N THR A 197 11.80 28.40 4.94
CA THR A 197 11.60 27.82 6.28
C THR A 197 12.21 26.41 6.32
N ASN A 198 12.90 26.06 7.40
CA ASN A 198 13.36 24.70 7.66
C ASN A 198 12.38 24.00 8.60
N VAL A 199 12.08 22.74 8.32
CA VAL A 199 11.34 21.85 9.21
C VAL A 199 12.32 20.83 9.76
N GLU A 200 12.38 20.71 11.07
CA GLU A 200 13.32 19.83 11.77
C GLU A 200 12.56 18.87 12.67
N TRP A 201 13.05 17.63 12.75
CA TRP A 201 12.49 16.64 13.65
C TRP A 201 13.55 15.62 14.05
N ASP A 202 13.39 15.09 15.25
CA ASP A 202 14.09 13.88 15.66
C ASP A 202 13.29 12.65 15.22
N ALA A 203 13.98 11.58 14.88
CA ALA A 203 13.41 10.31 14.49
C ALA A 203 14.10 9.14 15.19
N GLU A 204 13.33 8.09 15.48
CA GLU A 204 13.83 6.84 16.03
C GLU A 204 13.45 5.64 15.16
N ILE A 205 14.36 4.68 15.02
CA ILE A 205 14.09 3.40 14.38
C ILE A 205 13.32 2.53 15.39
N ILE A 206 12.09 2.16 15.06
CA ILE A 206 11.19 1.39 15.93
C ILE A 206 11.19 -0.11 15.64
N ASP A 207 11.59 -0.50 14.43
CA ASP A 207 11.68 -1.90 14.02
C ASP A 207 12.78 -2.05 12.97
N GLU A 208 13.56 -3.11 13.08
CA GLU A 208 14.72 -3.36 12.22
C GLU A 208 14.92 -4.87 12.04
N ALA A 209 15.06 -5.29 10.79
CA ALA A 209 15.44 -6.63 10.40
C ALA A 209 16.55 -6.51 9.34
N PRO A 210 17.81 -6.83 9.68
CA PRO A 210 18.94 -6.69 8.77
C PRO A 210 18.70 -7.34 7.40
N GLY A 211 18.92 -6.57 6.34
CA GLY A 211 18.70 -7.02 4.95
C GLY A 211 17.23 -7.15 4.53
N GLU A 212 16.26 -6.88 5.41
CA GLU A 212 14.83 -7.10 5.14
C GLU A 212 13.97 -5.85 5.32
N ARG A 213 14.16 -5.08 6.42
CA ARG A 213 13.29 -3.94 6.76
C ARG A 213 13.93 -2.97 7.73
N ILE A 214 13.61 -1.68 7.56
CA ILE A 214 13.81 -0.62 8.55
C ILE A 214 12.49 0.15 8.67
N ALA A 215 12.02 0.38 9.89
CA ALA A 215 10.89 1.26 10.16
C ALA A 215 11.24 2.31 11.21
N TRP A 216 10.79 3.53 10.99
CA TRP A 216 11.08 4.67 11.86
C TRP A 216 9.84 5.52 12.11
N ARG A 217 9.92 6.36 13.14
CA ARG A 217 8.95 7.41 13.42
C ARG A 217 9.65 8.66 13.94
N SER A 218 9.07 9.82 13.67
CA SER A 218 9.43 11.06 14.34
C SER A 218 9.11 10.97 15.84
N THR A 219 9.97 11.53 16.69
CA THR A 219 9.79 11.63 18.14
C THR A 219 9.54 13.08 18.56
N GLY A 220 9.07 13.27 19.80
CA GLY A 220 8.86 14.61 20.38
C GLY A 220 7.74 15.42 19.72
N HIS A 221 7.94 16.74 19.69
CA HIS A 221 7.02 17.71 19.07
C HIS A 221 7.49 18.11 17.66
N ALA A 222 7.68 17.12 16.79
CA ALA A 222 8.00 17.36 15.38
C ALA A 222 6.98 18.30 14.73
N ASP A 223 7.45 19.28 13.93
CA ASP A 223 6.59 20.24 13.22
C ASP A 223 5.61 19.54 12.27
N VAL A 224 6.09 18.46 11.64
CA VAL A 224 5.29 17.54 10.81
C VAL A 224 5.60 16.11 11.25
N PRO A 225 4.77 15.52 12.15
CA PRO A 225 4.97 14.14 12.56
C PRO A 225 4.93 13.21 11.35
N ASN A 226 5.91 12.31 11.26
CA ASN A 226 6.05 11.40 10.15
C ASN A 226 6.54 10.02 10.61
N SER A 227 6.26 9.02 9.79
CA SER A 227 6.79 7.68 9.97
C SER A 227 7.02 7.04 8.61
N GLY A 228 7.85 6.01 8.58
CA GLY A 228 8.10 5.31 7.34
C GLY A 228 8.62 3.90 7.55
N THR A 229 8.51 3.13 6.48
CA THR A 229 9.07 1.80 6.38
C THR A 229 9.70 1.64 5.02
N VAL A 230 10.92 1.10 5.00
CA VAL A 230 11.55 0.55 3.80
C VAL A 230 11.68 -0.96 3.96
N ARG A 231 11.35 -1.71 2.91
CA ARG A 231 11.56 -3.15 2.81
C ARG A 231 12.44 -3.49 1.63
N PHE A 232 13.32 -4.45 1.85
CA PHE A 232 14.27 -4.97 0.88
C PHE A 232 13.88 -6.41 0.58
N VAL A 233 13.37 -6.67 -0.61
CA VAL A 233 12.90 -8.00 -1.02
C VAL A 233 13.80 -8.50 -2.13
N PRO A 234 14.50 -9.63 -1.97
CA PRO A 234 15.25 -10.22 -3.07
C PRO A 234 14.36 -10.44 -4.29
N ALA A 235 14.79 -9.93 -5.44
CA ALA A 235 14.06 -10.09 -6.69
C ALA A 235 14.23 -11.53 -7.23
N PRO A 236 13.30 -12.01 -8.08
CA PRO A 236 13.37 -13.37 -8.62
C PRO A 236 14.61 -13.68 -9.48
N ASP A 237 15.34 -12.65 -9.94
CA ASP A 237 16.56 -12.79 -10.74
C ASP A 237 17.79 -13.18 -9.90
N GLY A 238 17.67 -13.17 -8.56
CA GLY A 238 18.73 -13.57 -7.63
C GLY A 238 19.87 -12.56 -7.46
N VAL A 239 19.84 -11.44 -8.18
CA VAL A 239 20.90 -10.42 -8.17
C VAL A 239 20.38 -9.01 -7.88
N SER A 240 19.06 -8.81 -7.94
CA SER A 240 18.41 -7.55 -7.67
C SER A 240 17.59 -7.58 -6.38
N THR A 241 17.22 -6.39 -5.91
CA THR A 241 16.38 -6.16 -4.74
C THR A 241 15.23 -5.25 -5.13
N GLU A 242 14.00 -5.66 -4.85
CA GLU A 242 12.85 -4.78 -4.85
C GLU A 242 12.82 -3.98 -3.54
N VAL A 243 12.92 -2.66 -3.66
CA VAL A 243 12.84 -1.72 -2.55
C VAL A 243 11.42 -1.16 -2.50
N HIS A 244 10.73 -1.44 -1.41
CA HIS A 244 9.35 -0.98 -1.18
C HIS A 244 9.36 0.05 -0.06
N VAL A 245 8.86 1.26 -0.33
CA VAL A 245 8.86 2.36 0.62
C VAL A 245 7.45 2.85 0.87
N VAL A 246 7.13 3.01 2.16
CA VAL A 246 5.90 3.65 2.64
C VAL A 246 6.29 4.78 3.57
N LEU A 247 5.76 5.98 3.33
CA LEU A 247 5.91 7.15 4.19
C LEU A 247 4.53 7.64 4.60
N VAL A 248 4.36 7.99 5.87
CA VAL A 248 3.12 8.53 6.42
C VAL A 248 3.42 9.85 7.09
N TYR A 249 2.72 10.91 6.70
CA TYR A 249 2.81 12.24 7.28
C TYR A 249 1.48 12.62 7.93
N ASP A 250 1.53 13.04 9.19
CA ASP A 250 0.39 13.66 9.86
C ASP A 250 0.49 15.17 9.69
N ILE A 251 -0.21 15.70 8.70
CA ILE A 251 -0.16 17.10 8.32
C ILE A 251 -1.07 17.90 9.26
N PRO A 252 -0.52 18.77 10.14
CA PRO A 252 -1.33 19.55 11.06
C PRO A 252 -2.28 20.48 10.30
N GLY A 253 -3.51 20.63 10.78
CA GLY A 253 -4.42 21.66 10.25
C GLY A 253 -3.88 23.08 10.49
N GLY A 254 -4.23 24.03 9.62
CA GLY A 254 -3.83 25.44 9.75
C GLY A 254 -2.76 25.88 8.74
N ALA A 255 -1.99 26.91 9.09
CA ALA A 255 -1.02 27.52 8.18
C ALA A 255 0.12 26.55 7.78
N VAL A 256 0.61 25.73 8.72
CA VAL A 256 1.64 24.71 8.48
C VAL A 256 1.15 23.68 7.46
N GLY A 257 -0.06 23.12 7.63
CA GLY A 257 -0.60 22.15 6.68
C GLY A 257 -0.83 22.70 5.28
N LYS A 258 -1.25 23.97 5.15
CA LYS A 258 -1.36 24.65 3.86
C LYS A 258 0.00 24.83 3.18
N ALA A 259 1.06 25.13 3.94
CA ALA A 259 2.42 25.25 3.43
C ALA A 259 2.97 23.90 2.95
N VAL A 260 2.76 22.84 3.74
CA VAL A 260 3.14 21.46 3.40
C VAL A 260 2.43 20.99 2.13
N ALA A 261 1.11 21.19 2.02
CA ALA A 261 0.35 20.84 0.82
C ALA A 261 0.87 21.59 -0.43
N LYS A 262 1.23 22.87 -0.28
CA LYS A 262 1.80 23.67 -1.38
C LYS A 262 3.22 23.21 -1.76
N TYR A 263 4.00 22.69 -0.81
CA TYR A 263 5.36 22.18 -1.04
C TYR A 263 5.37 20.85 -1.78
N PHE A 264 4.51 19.91 -1.37
CA PHE A 264 4.40 18.61 -2.02
C PHE A 264 3.67 18.69 -3.38
N GLY A 265 2.99 19.81 -3.67
CA GLY A 265 2.33 20.04 -4.96
C GLY A 265 1.11 19.13 -5.18
N GLU A 266 0.69 19.00 -6.44
CA GLU A 266 -0.44 18.15 -6.83
C GLU A 266 -0.09 16.64 -6.86
N GLU A 267 1.21 16.29 -6.90
CA GLU A 267 1.66 14.89 -7.05
C GLU A 267 2.77 14.47 -6.06
N PRO A 268 2.48 14.37 -4.75
CA PRO A 268 3.45 13.94 -3.72
C PRO A 268 4.07 12.55 -3.97
N HIS A 269 3.30 11.64 -4.59
CA HIS A 269 3.78 10.29 -4.95
C HIS A 269 4.89 10.33 -6.00
N GLN A 270 4.84 11.29 -6.93
CA GLN A 270 5.85 11.41 -8.00
C GLN A 270 7.22 11.82 -7.43
N GLN A 271 7.24 12.59 -6.34
CA GLN A 271 8.48 12.96 -5.66
C GLN A 271 9.17 11.74 -5.04
N LEU A 272 8.40 10.86 -4.39
CA LEU A 272 8.93 9.62 -3.82
C LEU A 272 9.44 8.66 -4.91
N ASP A 273 8.71 8.54 -6.03
CA ASP A 273 9.17 7.77 -7.20
C ASP A 273 10.49 8.34 -7.77
N ASP A 274 10.60 9.66 -7.86
CA ASP A 274 11.83 10.34 -8.32
C ASP A 274 13.00 10.12 -7.33
N ASP A 275 12.75 10.12 -6.02
CA ASP A 275 13.74 9.79 -4.98
C ASP A 275 14.24 8.34 -5.14
N LEU A 276 13.34 7.37 -5.36
CA LEU A 276 13.71 5.97 -5.58
C LEU A 276 14.44 5.74 -6.90
N ARG A 277 14.15 6.53 -7.93
CA ARG A 277 14.92 6.52 -9.18
C ARG A 277 16.35 7.00 -8.94
N ARG A 278 16.55 8.06 -8.15
CA ARG A 278 17.89 8.52 -7.76
C ARG A 278 18.63 7.49 -6.92
N LEU A 279 17.96 6.85 -5.96
CA LEU A 279 18.55 5.76 -5.17
C LEU A 279 19.10 4.65 -6.07
N LYS A 280 18.29 4.22 -7.05
CA LYS A 280 18.72 3.22 -8.04
C LYS A 280 19.98 3.66 -8.78
N GLN A 281 20.06 4.92 -9.21
CA GLN A 281 21.24 5.46 -9.87
C GLN A 281 22.46 5.46 -8.94
N VAL A 282 22.34 5.98 -7.72
CA VAL A 282 23.45 6.00 -6.74
C VAL A 282 24.01 4.59 -6.51
N LEU A 283 23.13 3.60 -6.32
CA LEU A 283 23.56 2.23 -6.05
C LEU A 283 24.06 1.47 -7.28
N GLU A 284 23.50 1.71 -8.47
CA GLU A 284 23.91 0.97 -9.67
C GLU A 284 25.09 1.59 -10.41
N THR A 285 25.22 2.92 -10.38
CA THR A 285 26.22 3.65 -11.15
C THR A 285 27.20 4.46 -10.29
N GLY A 286 26.99 4.58 -8.98
CA GLY A 286 27.83 5.40 -8.09
C GLY A 286 27.63 6.91 -8.22
N GLU A 287 26.86 7.35 -9.22
CA GLU A 287 26.55 8.74 -9.51
C GLU A 287 25.04 8.93 -9.73
N VAL A 288 24.50 10.09 -9.33
CA VAL A 288 23.18 10.54 -9.76
C VAL A 288 23.36 11.21 -11.12
N VAL A 289 22.78 10.65 -12.19
CA VAL A 289 22.83 11.28 -13.52
C VAL A 289 22.16 12.65 -13.46
N ARG A 290 22.95 13.71 -13.62
CA ARG A 290 22.49 15.10 -13.70
C ARG A 290 22.45 15.53 -15.16
N SER A 291 21.48 16.36 -15.50
CA SER A 291 21.50 17.04 -16.81
C SER A 291 22.44 18.24 -16.71
N ASP A 292 23.33 18.40 -17.68
CA ASP A 292 24.23 19.57 -17.78
C ASP A 292 23.47 20.90 -17.86
N GLY A 293 22.22 20.87 -18.35
CA GLY A 293 21.32 22.05 -18.39
C GLY A 293 20.75 22.46 -17.03
N ALA A 294 20.97 21.67 -15.97
CA ALA A 294 20.55 21.98 -14.61
C ALA A 294 21.58 21.42 -13.61
N PRO A 295 22.74 22.10 -13.42
CA PRO A 295 23.86 21.60 -12.61
C PRO A 295 23.49 21.27 -11.14
N TRP A 296 22.37 21.81 -10.65
CA TRP A 296 21.80 21.57 -9.31
C TRP A 296 20.68 20.51 -9.26
N GLY A 297 20.22 19.97 -10.40
CA GLY A 297 19.08 19.03 -10.49
C GLY A 297 17.74 19.61 -10.01
N LYS A 298 16.71 18.77 -9.85
CA LYS A 298 15.40 19.12 -9.25
C LYS A 298 15.47 19.33 -7.73
N ARG A 299 16.44 20.11 -7.23
CA ARG A 299 16.35 20.59 -5.84
C ARG A 299 15.24 21.64 -5.80
N ALA A 300 14.11 21.27 -5.21
CA ALA A 300 12.88 22.09 -5.11
C ALA A 300 13.13 23.54 -4.62
N ARG A 301 14.27 23.81 -3.98
CA ARG A 301 14.71 25.13 -3.51
C ARG A 301 15.15 26.11 -4.61
N LYS A 302 15.44 25.66 -5.83
CA LYS A 302 15.96 26.53 -6.91
C LYS A 302 15.11 26.54 -8.19
N GLU A 303 14.05 25.74 -8.26
CA GLU A 303 13.05 25.90 -9.31
C GLU A 303 12.17 27.11 -8.93
N PHE A 304 12.42 28.24 -9.59
CA PHE A 304 11.41 29.30 -9.64
C PHE A 304 10.11 28.67 -10.16
N PRO A 305 8.93 29.05 -9.62
CA PRO A 305 7.67 28.61 -10.18
C PRO A 305 7.68 28.96 -11.66
N GLN A 306 7.71 27.94 -12.51
CA GLN A 306 7.68 28.09 -13.96
C GLN A 306 6.39 28.83 -14.27
N ARG A 307 6.53 30.07 -14.72
CA ARG A 307 5.40 30.82 -15.27
C ARG A 307 5.13 30.24 -16.67
N PRO A 308 3.87 30.24 -17.12
CA PRO A 308 3.58 30.02 -18.54
C PRO A 308 4.53 30.90 -19.37
N ALA A 309 5.09 30.37 -20.45
CA ALA A 309 6.03 31.10 -21.29
C ALA A 309 5.44 32.46 -21.69
N GLN A 310 5.88 33.51 -21.02
CA GLN A 310 5.60 34.90 -21.38
C GLN A 310 6.89 35.46 -21.96
N PRO A 311 6.80 36.28 -23.03
CA PRO A 311 7.96 37.00 -23.52
C PRO A 311 8.60 37.79 -22.37
N LEU A 312 9.93 37.80 -22.30
CA LEU A 312 10.66 38.65 -21.36
C LEU A 312 10.24 40.11 -21.59
N SER A 313 10.04 40.85 -20.52
CA SER A 313 9.80 42.28 -20.63
C SER A 313 11.06 43.01 -21.12
N ASP A 314 10.90 44.17 -21.73
CA ASP A 314 12.04 45.00 -22.20
C ASP A 314 13.04 45.29 -21.06
N ALA A 315 12.55 45.39 -19.81
CA ALA A 315 13.37 45.60 -18.62
C ALA A 315 14.21 44.37 -18.22
N GLU A 316 13.74 43.16 -18.52
CA GLU A 316 14.46 41.90 -18.25
C GLU A 316 15.49 41.61 -19.34
N LEU A 317 15.17 41.94 -20.60
CA LEU A 317 16.13 41.88 -21.71
C LEU A 317 17.32 42.82 -21.48
N ALA A 318 17.07 44.01 -20.93
CA ALA A 318 18.14 44.97 -20.59
C ALA A 318 19.09 44.46 -19.49
N LYS A 319 18.62 43.57 -18.59
CA LYS A 319 19.46 42.99 -17.52
C LYS A 319 20.38 41.87 -17.97
N GLY A 320 20.07 41.21 -19.10
CA GLY A 320 20.85 40.08 -19.62
C GLY A 320 22.04 40.50 -20.50
N ALA A 321 22.18 41.79 -20.81
CA ALA A 321 23.24 42.29 -21.67
C ALA A 321 24.59 42.53 -20.95
N ASP A 322 24.58 42.55 -19.61
CA ASP A 322 25.75 42.81 -18.75
C ASP A 322 26.25 41.56 -17.98
N ALA A 323 25.84 40.35 -18.38
CA ALA A 323 26.28 39.07 -17.79
C ALA A 323 27.02 38.22 -18.82
#